data_AF-A0A432FPR7-F1
#
_entry.id   AF-A0A432FPR7-F1
#
_cell.length_a   1.000
_cell.length_b   1.000
_cell.length_c   1.000
_cell.angle_alpha   90.00
_cell.angle_beta   90.00
_cell.angle_gamma   90.00
#
_symmetry.space_group_name_H-M   'P 1'
#
loop_
_entity.id
_entity.type
_entity.pdbx_description
1 polymer ?
#
loop_
_entity_poly.entity_id
_entity_poly.type
_entity_poly.pdbx_seq_one_letter_code
_entity_poly.pdbx_strand_id
1 'polypeptide(L)'
;MTTQTASPELLKKVQSNFIGLDTVYTLADGRKTKRIYLDSTASTLMMGAAHDILESFLDHYANSHSTLHFSAKISTQVYGWAHERILSFLKADPETYTCFFTGSGATAGLNRIARVFRDFRPEKDVAFVSLMEHHSNDLPHRKHAGEVIHIPLDSNTGNQPGCMNLEALENKLQEYQDRINYVAVTGVSNVTGIINPVNDIAKLAHKYGALILIDGAQMAAHLPIQLSGHDDPDCNIDAFVFSGHKTY
;
A
#
# COMPACT_ATOMS: atom_id res chain seq x y z
N MET A 1 -18.26 -11.30 7.54
CA MET A 1 -18.33 -10.92 6.11
C MET A 1 -18.48 -12.19 5.29
N THR A 2 -19.60 -12.36 4.58
CA THR A 2 -19.77 -13.44 3.62
C THR A 2 -18.87 -13.18 2.42
N THR A 3 -17.84 -14.00 2.24
CA THR A 3 -17.11 -14.11 0.98
C THR A 3 -18.11 -14.53 -0.09
N GLN A 4 -18.59 -13.57 -0.90
CA GLN A 4 -19.26 -13.91 -2.14
C GLN A 4 -18.22 -14.60 -3.02
N THR A 5 -18.27 -15.93 -3.08
CA THR A 5 -17.46 -16.69 -4.02
C THR A 5 -17.85 -16.22 -5.42
N ALA A 6 -16.88 -15.66 -6.14
CA ALA A 6 -17.04 -15.28 -7.53
C ALA A 6 -17.62 -16.47 -8.33
N SER A 7 -18.51 -16.19 -9.29
CA SER A 7 -19.02 -17.26 -10.15
C SER A 7 -17.85 -17.99 -10.81
N PRO A 8 -17.92 -19.33 -11.00
CA PRO A 8 -16.86 -20.08 -11.66
C PRO A 8 -16.45 -19.49 -13.02
N GLU A 9 -17.40 -18.88 -13.74
CA GLU A 9 -17.16 -18.18 -15.00
C GLU A 9 -16.32 -16.91 -14.83
N LEU A 10 -16.61 -16.09 -13.81
CA LEU A 10 -15.84 -14.89 -13.52
C LEU A 10 -14.40 -15.24 -13.11
N LEU A 11 -14.24 -16.25 -12.25
CA LEU A 11 -12.92 -16.72 -11.85
C LEU A 11 -12.11 -17.19 -13.06
N LYS A 12 -12.71 -17.99 -13.95
CA LYS A 12 -12.08 -18.44 -15.19
C LYS A 12 -11.67 -17.27 -16.08
N LYS A 13 -12.56 -16.26 -16.22
CA LYS A 13 -12.27 -15.05 -16.99
C LYS A 13 -11.06 -14.32 -16.44
N VAL A 14 -10.99 -14.11 -15.12
CA VAL A 14 -9.85 -13.43 -14.45
C VAL A 14 -8.57 -14.23 -14.63
N GLN A 15 -8.60 -15.54 -14.39
CA GLN A 15 -7.44 -16.42 -14.51
C GLN A 15 -6.81 -16.41 -15.91
N SER A 16 -7.61 -16.21 -16.97
CA SER A 16 -7.10 -16.15 -18.35
C SER A 16 -6.72 -14.74 -18.82
N ASN A 17 -7.02 -13.69 -18.03
CA ASN A 17 -6.89 -12.30 -18.47
C ASN A 17 -5.54 -11.67 -18.11
N PHE A 18 -4.47 -12.45 -17.98
CA PHE A 18 -3.12 -11.90 -17.79
C PHE A 18 -2.27 -12.12 -19.03
N ILE A 19 -1.62 -11.05 -19.48
CA ILE A 19 -0.78 -11.07 -20.68
C ILE A 19 0.48 -11.90 -20.41
N GLY A 20 0.76 -12.85 -21.31
CA GLY A 20 1.95 -13.69 -21.25
C GLY A 20 1.85 -14.89 -20.30
N LEU A 21 0.65 -15.32 -19.92
CA LEU A 21 0.41 -16.58 -19.19
C LEU A 21 0.84 -17.80 -20.02
N ASP A 22 0.51 -17.83 -21.31
CA ASP A 22 0.81 -18.96 -22.20
C ASP A 22 2.18 -18.86 -22.88
N THR A 23 3.04 -17.94 -22.44
CA THR A 23 4.41 -17.83 -22.97
C THR A 23 5.16 -19.15 -22.79
N VAL A 24 5.81 -19.62 -23.86
CA VAL A 24 6.57 -20.87 -23.88
C VAL A 24 8.05 -20.56 -23.84
N TYR A 25 8.77 -21.22 -22.92
CA TYR A 25 10.22 -21.12 -22.79
C TYR A 25 10.89 -22.42 -23.24
N THR A 26 12.08 -22.28 -23.83
CA THR A 26 12.98 -23.41 -24.09
C THR A 26 13.93 -23.56 -22.91
N LEU A 27 13.94 -24.74 -22.30
CA LEU A 27 14.80 -25.10 -21.19
C LEU A 27 16.22 -25.40 -21.68
N ALA A 28 17.18 -25.42 -20.75
CA ALA A 28 18.58 -25.72 -21.05
C ALA A 28 18.78 -27.11 -21.70
N ASP A 29 17.88 -28.05 -21.46
CA ASP A 29 17.88 -29.40 -22.05
C ASP A 29 17.09 -29.50 -23.38
N GLY A 30 16.66 -28.36 -23.93
CA GLY A 30 15.91 -28.28 -25.19
C GLY A 30 14.41 -28.58 -25.08
N ARG A 31 13.90 -29.01 -23.92
CA ARG A 31 12.46 -29.17 -23.71
C ARG A 31 11.76 -27.81 -23.71
N LYS A 32 10.47 -27.81 -24.04
CA LYS A 32 9.61 -26.61 -23.95
C LYS A 32 8.69 -26.72 -22.75
N THR A 33 8.52 -25.61 -22.04
CA THR A 33 7.54 -25.50 -20.94
C THR A 33 6.71 -24.23 -21.10
N LYS A 34 5.46 -24.29 -20.67
CA LYS A 34 4.67 -23.07 -20.45
C LYS A 34 5.21 -22.33 -19.23
N ARG A 35 5.01 -21.02 -19.21
CA ARG A 35 5.32 -20.17 -18.06
C ARG A 35 4.55 -20.65 -16.84
N ILE A 36 5.26 -20.71 -15.71
CA ILE A 36 4.68 -20.82 -14.38
C ILE A 36 5.16 -19.59 -13.62
N TYR A 37 4.25 -18.68 -13.28
CA TYR A 37 4.59 -17.41 -12.66
C TYR A 37 4.20 -17.40 -11.19
N LEU A 38 5.19 -17.52 -10.30
CA LEU A 38 5.02 -17.57 -8.85
C LEU A 38 5.84 -16.47 -8.14
N ASP A 39 5.94 -15.30 -8.78
CA ASP A 39 6.74 -14.16 -8.32
C ASP A 39 5.90 -12.87 -8.20
N SER A 40 4.59 -13.02 -7.99
CA SER A 40 3.64 -11.91 -7.90
C SER A 40 3.93 -10.92 -6.75
N THR A 41 4.64 -11.37 -5.71
CA THR A 41 5.11 -10.52 -4.60
C THR A 41 6.06 -9.42 -5.09
N ALA A 42 6.86 -9.68 -6.12
CA ALA A 42 7.76 -8.71 -6.74
C ALA A 42 6.99 -7.79 -7.70
N SER A 43 6.21 -8.37 -8.62
CA SER A 43 5.32 -7.65 -9.53
C SER A 43 4.28 -8.63 -10.08
N THR A 44 3.07 -8.19 -10.38
CA THR A 44 2.08 -9.02 -11.08
C THR A 44 2.31 -9.00 -12.59
N LEU A 45 1.74 -9.98 -13.31
CA LEU A 45 1.60 -9.89 -14.76
C LEU A 45 0.64 -8.75 -15.12
N MET A 46 0.79 -8.18 -16.31
CA MET A 46 -0.15 -7.16 -16.78
C MET A 46 -1.53 -7.78 -17.00
N MET A 47 -2.55 -7.28 -16.30
CA MET A 47 -3.93 -7.69 -16.53
C MET A 47 -4.40 -7.09 -17.85
N GLY A 48 -4.97 -7.92 -18.73
CA GLY A 48 -5.46 -7.51 -20.05
C GLY A 48 -6.50 -6.40 -19.96
N ALA A 49 -7.42 -6.46 -19.00
CA ALA A 49 -8.39 -5.38 -18.79
C ALA A 49 -7.73 -4.01 -18.48
N ALA A 50 -6.64 -3.98 -17.70
CA ALA A 50 -5.89 -2.76 -17.44
C ALA A 50 -5.11 -2.30 -18.68
N HIS A 51 -4.61 -3.24 -19.47
CA HIS A 51 -3.90 -2.96 -20.72
C HIS A 51 -4.83 -2.38 -21.78
N ASP A 52 -6.00 -2.99 -21.99
CA ASP A 52 -7.01 -2.55 -22.96
C ASP A 52 -7.47 -1.10 -22.67
N ILE A 53 -7.67 -0.77 -21.38
CA ILE A 53 -8.00 0.61 -20.97
C ILE A 53 -6.85 1.56 -21.33
N LEU A 54 -5.61 1.18 -21.02
CA LEU A 54 -4.44 2.01 -21.35
C LEU A 54 -4.31 2.21 -22.87
N GLU A 55 -4.42 1.16 -23.68
CA GLU A 55 -4.35 1.26 -25.13
C GLU A 55 -5.45 2.17 -25.68
N SER A 56 -6.70 2.01 -25.22
CA SER A 56 -7.81 2.87 -25.64
C SER A 56 -7.62 4.34 -25.24
N PHE A 57 -6.94 4.60 -24.11
CA PHE A 57 -6.68 5.95 -23.64
C PHE A 57 -5.64 6.68 -24.50
N LEU A 58 -4.72 5.96 -25.15
CA LEU A 58 -3.61 6.59 -25.89
C LEU A 58 -4.08 7.46 -27.06
N ASP A 59 -5.22 7.13 -27.68
CA ASP A 59 -5.85 7.96 -28.73
C ASP A 59 -6.27 9.36 -28.24
N HIS A 60 -6.41 9.51 -26.92
CA HIS A 60 -6.82 10.74 -26.24
C HIS A 60 -5.71 11.36 -25.39
N TYR A 61 -4.48 10.86 -25.51
CA TYR A 61 -3.35 11.31 -24.69
C TYR A 61 -3.08 12.80 -24.87
N ALA A 62 -3.15 13.54 -23.77
CA ALA A 62 -2.83 14.95 -23.68
C ALA A 62 -2.46 15.33 -22.24
N ASN A 63 -1.89 16.53 -22.07
CA ASN A 63 -1.55 17.03 -20.73
C ASN A 63 -2.82 17.27 -19.89
N SER A 64 -2.82 16.74 -18.68
CA SER A 64 -3.95 16.72 -17.73
C SER A 64 -4.06 18.01 -16.91
N HIS A 65 -3.93 19.19 -17.52
CA HIS A 65 -4.16 20.49 -16.87
C HIS A 65 -4.68 21.55 -17.86
N SER A 66 -5.28 21.07 -18.95
CA SER A 66 -5.86 21.89 -20.00
C SER A 66 -7.27 21.41 -20.31
N THR A 67 -8.15 22.33 -20.68
CA THR A 67 -9.51 22.03 -21.14
C THR A 67 -9.75 22.57 -22.55
N LEU A 68 -8.68 23.00 -23.25
CA LEU A 68 -8.76 23.73 -24.52
C LEU A 68 -9.18 22.87 -25.71
N HIS A 69 -8.90 21.56 -25.67
CA HIS A 69 -9.24 20.62 -26.74
C HIS A 69 -9.76 19.30 -26.17
N PHE A 70 -10.40 18.49 -27.01
CA PHE A 70 -11.07 17.25 -26.59
C PHE A 70 -10.14 16.30 -25.84
N SER A 71 -8.95 16.00 -26.38
CA SER A 71 -7.99 15.11 -25.72
C SER A 71 -7.59 15.59 -24.32
N ALA A 72 -7.42 16.91 -24.10
CA ALA A 72 -7.07 17.44 -22.79
C ALA A 72 -8.23 17.35 -21.79
N LYS A 73 -9.48 17.58 -22.25
CA LYS A 73 -10.68 17.36 -21.44
C LYS A 73 -10.80 15.89 -21.02
N ILE A 74 -10.62 14.96 -21.96
CA ILE A 74 -10.68 13.51 -21.70
C ILE A 74 -9.56 13.10 -20.74
N SER A 75 -8.32 13.50 -21.00
CA SER A 75 -7.18 13.20 -20.10
C SER A 75 -7.39 13.72 -18.68
N THR A 76 -7.91 14.94 -18.53
CA THR A 76 -8.24 15.51 -17.21
C THR A 76 -9.32 14.70 -16.50
N GLN A 77 -10.38 14.28 -17.21
CA GLN A 77 -11.46 13.47 -16.65
C GLN A 77 -10.98 12.07 -16.24
N VAL A 78 -10.20 11.39 -17.10
CA VAL A 78 -9.64 10.06 -16.79
C VAL A 78 -8.69 10.14 -15.60
N TYR A 79 -7.91 11.21 -15.48
CA TYR A 79 -7.05 11.42 -14.32
C TYR A 79 -7.86 11.60 -13.03
N GLY A 80 -8.90 12.46 -13.03
CA GLY A 80 -9.80 12.62 -11.88
C GLY A 80 -10.52 11.32 -11.51
N TRP A 81 -11.01 10.60 -12.51
CA TRP A 81 -11.61 9.28 -12.35
C TRP A 81 -10.68 8.27 -11.69
N ALA A 82 -9.38 8.28 -12.04
CA ALA A 82 -8.39 7.41 -11.42
C ALA A 82 -8.20 7.75 -9.93
N HIS A 83 -8.16 9.04 -9.55
CA HIS A 83 -8.11 9.46 -8.14
C HIS A 83 -9.32 8.94 -7.35
N GLU A 84 -10.53 9.16 -7.86
CA GLU A 84 -11.77 8.69 -7.24
C GLU A 84 -11.79 7.16 -7.08
N ARG A 85 -11.28 6.44 -8.09
CA ARG A 85 -11.23 4.98 -8.07
C ARG A 85 -10.30 4.45 -6.98
N ILE A 86 -9.17 5.12 -6.74
CA ILE A 86 -8.22 4.75 -5.66
C ILE A 86 -8.82 5.04 -4.29
N LEU A 87 -9.46 6.20 -4.09
CA LEU A 87 -10.12 6.52 -2.82
C LEU A 87 -11.25 5.53 -2.52
N SER A 88 -12.07 5.20 -3.52
CA SER A 88 -13.13 4.18 -3.39
C SER A 88 -12.57 2.79 -3.09
N PHE A 89 -11.50 2.37 -3.76
CA PHE A 89 -10.83 1.08 -3.52
C PHE A 89 -10.33 0.95 -2.08
N LEU A 90 -9.79 2.03 -1.53
CA LEU A 90 -9.27 2.09 -0.17
C LEU A 90 -10.34 2.42 0.89
N LYS A 91 -11.60 2.64 0.46
CA LYS A 91 -12.69 3.19 1.30
C LYS A 91 -12.24 4.41 2.11
N ALA A 92 -11.61 5.34 1.41
CA ALA A 92 -11.13 6.59 1.98
C ALA A 92 -12.17 7.70 1.69
N ASP A 93 -12.61 8.39 2.73
CA ASP A 93 -13.51 9.54 2.61
C ASP A 93 -12.86 10.68 1.82
N PRO A 94 -13.38 11.06 0.64
CA PRO A 94 -12.80 12.11 -0.19
C PRO A 94 -12.84 13.51 0.44
N GLU A 95 -13.62 13.74 1.49
CA GLU A 95 -13.59 15.02 2.22
C GLU A 95 -12.34 15.14 3.10
N THR A 96 -11.77 14.02 3.53
CA THR A 96 -10.58 13.95 4.41
C THR A 96 -9.32 13.51 3.67
N TYR A 97 -9.46 12.63 2.68
CA TYR A 97 -8.36 11.97 1.99
C TYR A 97 -8.22 12.45 0.55
N THR A 98 -6.97 12.43 0.07
CA THR A 98 -6.64 12.67 -1.33
C THR A 98 -5.63 11.64 -1.81
N CYS A 99 -5.65 11.35 -3.11
CA CYS A 99 -4.71 10.42 -3.74
C CYS A 99 -3.52 11.19 -4.32
N PHE A 100 -2.31 10.66 -4.14
CA PHE A 100 -1.11 11.21 -4.77
C PHE A 100 -0.42 10.15 -5.60
N PHE A 101 -0.26 10.41 -6.90
CA PHE A 101 0.60 9.57 -7.75
C PHE A 101 2.06 9.97 -7.58
N THR A 102 2.89 9.01 -7.17
CA THR A 102 4.30 9.24 -6.77
C THR A 102 5.30 8.86 -7.86
N GLY A 103 4.83 8.34 -9.00
CA GLY A 103 5.65 7.95 -10.15
C GLY A 103 6.32 6.59 -9.97
N SER A 104 7.36 6.50 -9.13
CA SER A 104 8.20 5.30 -8.98
C SER A 104 7.75 4.35 -7.87
N GLY A 105 6.43 4.20 -7.71
CA GLY A 105 5.80 3.25 -6.78
C GLY A 105 5.89 3.65 -5.31
N ALA A 106 5.68 2.65 -4.44
CA ALA A 106 5.59 2.82 -3.00
C ALA A 106 6.84 3.48 -2.40
N THR A 107 8.04 3.13 -2.87
CA THR A 107 9.30 3.70 -2.38
C THR A 107 9.34 5.22 -2.43
N ALA A 108 8.87 5.82 -3.54
CA ALA A 108 8.82 7.29 -3.65
C ALA A 108 7.75 7.89 -2.73
N GLY A 109 6.61 7.20 -2.57
CA GLY A 109 5.56 7.60 -1.63
C GLY A 109 6.04 7.59 -0.19
N LEU A 110 6.69 6.52 0.25
CA LEU A 110 7.25 6.35 1.59
C LEU A 110 8.34 7.38 1.90
N ASN A 111 9.24 7.66 0.95
CA ASN A 111 10.19 8.76 1.07
C ASN A 111 9.50 10.12 1.23
N ARG A 112 8.50 10.39 0.41
CA ARG A 112 7.81 11.68 0.42
C ARG A 112 7.02 11.88 1.70
N ILE A 113 6.27 10.88 2.14
CA ILE A 113 5.44 10.99 3.34
C ILE A 113 6.27 11.05 4.62
N ALA A 114 7.38 10.30 4.73
CA ALA A 114 8.30 10.40 5.86
C ALA A 114 8.87 11.83 6.00
N ARG A 115 9.20 12.46 4.88
CA ARG A 115 9.61 13.88 4.85
C ARG A 115 8.46 14.81 5.23
N VAL A 116 7.25 14.60 4.68
CA VAL A 116 6.08 15.42 4.98
C VAL A 116 5.73 15.36 6.45
N PHE A 117 5.72 14.18 7.08
CA PHE A 117 5.43 14.02 8.51
C PHE A 117 6.44 14.75 9.39
N ARG A 118 7.74 14.69 9.04
CA ARG A 118 8.77 15.49 9.70
C ARG A 118 8.52 16.99 9.55
N ASP A 119 8.29 17.46 8.32
CA ASP A 119 8.12 18.89 8.04
C ASP A 119 6.82 19.45 8.64
N PHE A 120 5.78 18.60 8.75
CA PHE A 120 4.48 18.96 9.33
C PHE A 120 4.51 19.08 10.86
N ARG A 121 5.36 18.29 11.53
CA ARG A 121 5.50 18.27 13.00
C ARG A 121 6.98 18.31 13.39
N PRO A 122 7.68 19.43 13.14
CA PRO A 122 9.13 19.54 13.33
C PRO A 122 9.60 19.40 14.78
N GLU A 123 8.71 19.62 15.75
CA GLU A 123 8.95 19.43 17.18
C GLU A 123 8.94 17.94 17.61
N LYS A 124 8.43 17.06 16.75
CA LYS A 124 8.35 15.61 16.94
C LYS A 124 9.34 14.92 16.01
N ASP A 125 10.34 14.25 16.55
CA ASP A 125 11.47 13.73 15.76
C ASP A 125 11.62 12.21 15.75
N VAL A 126 10.77 11.48 16.50
CA VAL A 126 10.88 10.03 16.65
C VAL A 126 9.87 9.30 15.77
N ALA A 127 10.36 8.34 14.98
CA ALA A 127 9.54 7.40 14.21
C ALA A 127 9.66 5.98 14.76
N PHE A 128 8.53 5.28 14.89
CA PHE A 128 8.50 3.87 15.27
C PHE A 128 8.27 3.02 14.03
N VAL A 129 9.06 1.97 13.85
CA VAL A 129 9.06 1.15 12.63
C VAL A 129 9.06 -0.32 13.03
N SER A 130 8.32 -1.19 12.35
CA SER A 130 8.43 -2.63 12.63
C SER A 130 9.82 -3.17 12.30
N LEU A 131 10.23 -4.27 12.92
CA LEU A 131 11.46 -4.96 12.54
C LEU A 131 11.36 -5.68 11.18
N MET A 132 10.14 -5.97 10.70
CA MET A 132 9.90 -6.75 9.47
C MET A 132 9.86 -5.93 8.17
N GLU A 133 10.13 -4.62 8.25
CA GLU A 133 9.87 -3.73 7.12
C GLU A 133 10.74 -4.04 5.91
N HIS A 134 10.13 -3.93 4.72
CA HIS A 134 10.90 -3.84 3.49
C HIS A 134 11.78 -2.60 3.52
N HIS A 135 12.96 -2.61 2.90
CA HIS A 135 13.88 -1.47 2.93
C HIS A 135 13.25 -0.14 2.47
N SER A 136 12.23 -0.20 1.59
CA SER A 136 11.47 0.98 1.18
C SER A 136 10.66 1.64 2.30
N ASN A 137 10.32 0.90 3.37
CA ASN A 137 9.60 1.37 4.55
C ASN A 137 10.48 1.38 5.82
N ASP A 138 11.81 1.37 5.66
CA ASP A 138 12.76 1.49 6.77
C ASP A 138 13.76 2.63 6.52
N LEU A 139 14.38 2.64 5.33
CA LEU A 139 15.38 3.65 4.97
C LEU A 139 14.86 5.10 4.94
N PRO A 140 13.62 5.39 4.47
CA PRO A 140 13.09 6.75 4.50
C PRO A 140 13.05 7.35 5.91
N HIS A 141 12.64 6.55 6.89
CA HIS A 141 12.48 7.00 8.27
C HIS A 141 13.83 7.32 8.87
N ARG A 142 14.85 6.47 8.63
CA ARG A 142 16.23 6.73 9.07
C ARG A 142 16.83 7.99 8.45
N LYS A 143 16.41 8.33 7.24
CA LYS A 143 16.87 9.52 6.52
C LYS A 143 16.17 10.81 7.00
N HIS A 144 14.90 10.72 7.40
CA HIS A 144 14.05 11.89 7.61
C HIS A 144 13.69 12.12 9.09
N ALA A 145 13.50 11.08 9.90
CA ALA A 145 13.30 11.24 11.34
C ALA A 145 14.62 11.63 12.04
N GLY A 146 14.54 12.26 13.20
CA GLY A 146 15.70 12.50 14.07
C GLY A 146 16.16 11.22 14.75
N GLU A 147 15.21 10.33 15.08
CA GLU A 147 15.46 9.03 15.70
C GLU A 147 14.47 7.99 15.17
N VAL A 148 14.92 6.75 14.97
CA VAL A 148 14.07 5.63 14.54
C VAL A 148 14.17 4.50 15.55
N ILE A 149 13.01 4.06 16.05
CA ILE A 149 12.89 2.96 17.01
C ILE A 149 12.25 1.77 16.32
N HIS A 150 13.02 0.69 16.21
CA HIS A 150 12.52 -0.57 15.67
C HIS A 150 11.76 -1.36 16.74
N ILE A 151 10.48 -1.60 16.50
CA ILE A 151 9.61 -2.40 17.36
C ILE A 151 9.78 -3.89 17.02
N PRO A 152 10.05 -4.75 18.02
CA PRO A 152 10.21 -6.18 17.79
C PRO A 152 8.90 -6.83 17.35
N LEU A 153 9.02 -8.04 16.80
CA LEU A 153 7.87 -8.87 16.45
C LEU A 153 7.37 -9.62 17.68
N ASP A 154 6.06 -9.89 17.73
CA ASP A 154 5.46 -10.68 18.79
C ASP A 154 5.94 -12.14 18.69
N SER A 155 6.62 -12.61 19.73
CA SER A 155 7.12 -13.98 19.86
C SER A 155 6.17 -14.90 20.62
N ASN A 156 5.09 -14.36 21.20
CA ASN A 156 4.13 -15.13 21.95
C ASN A 156 3.30 -15.99 21.01
N THR A 157 2.96 -17.20 21.47
CA THR A 157 2.03 -18.12 20.81
C THR A 157 0.57 -17.65 20.91
N GLY A 158 0.34 -16.35 21.16
CA GLY A 158 -0.98 -15.75 21.28
C GLY A 158 -1.66 -15.62 19.91
N ASN A 159 -2.59 -14.68 19.78
CA ASN A 159 -3.48 -14.64 18.63
C ASN A 159 -2.82 -14.28 17.29
N GLN A 160 -1.67 -13.59 17.26
CA GLN A 160 -1.01 -13.13 16.03
C GLN A 160 0.53 -13.21 16.11
N PRO A 161 1.12 -14.40 16.20
CA PRO A 161 2.58 -14.54 16.27
C PRO A 161 3.25 -13.92 15.04
N GLY A 162 4.33 -13.17 15.28
CA GLY A 162 5.15 -12.53 14.28
C GLY A 162 4.59 -11.23 13.69
N CYS A 163 3.46 -10.71 14.19
CA CYS A 163 3.05 -9.32 13.93
C CYS A 163 3.94 -8.34 14.73
N MET A 164 3.77 -7.03 14.53
CA MET A 164 4.37 -6.03 15.41
C MET A 164 3.91 -6.25 16.87
N ASN A 165 4.83 -6.24 17.82
CA ASN A 165 4.50 -6.38 19.23
C ASN A 165 3.87 -5.07 19.77
N LEU A 166 2.56 -5.09 20.03
CA LEU A 166 1.81 -3.92 20.49
C LEU A 166 2.18 -3.48 21.90
N GLU A 167 2.52 -4.41 22.79
CA GLU A 167 2.97 -4.07 24.16
C GLU A 167 4.32 -3.35 24.12
N ALA A 168 5.26 -3.84 23.30
CA ALA A 168 6.54 -3.19 23.08
C ALA A 168 6.37 -1.82 22.43
N LEU A 169 5.45 -1.69 21.46
CA LEU A 169 5.09 -0.40 20.88
C LEU A 169 4.53 0.55 21.94
N GLU A 170 3.56 0.13 22.75
CA GLU A 170 2.95 0.97 23.78
C GLU A 170 3.97 1.45 24.81
N ASN A 171 4.82 0.56 25.31
CA ASN A 171 5.90 0.91 26.24
C ASN A 171 6.83 1.99 25.66
N LYS A 172 7.18 1.87 24.37
CA LYS A 172 8.00 2.85 23.68
C LYS A 172 7.28 4.16 23.41
N LEU A 173 5.99 4.13 23.07
CA LEU A 173 5.20 5.36 22.95
C LEU A 173 5.14 6.10 24.30
N GLN A 174 4.94 5.38 25.42
CA GLN A 174 4.96 5.98 26.76
C GLN A 174 6.31 6.60 27.14
N GLU A 175 7.42 5.99 26.72
CA GLU A 175 8.78 6.47 26.99
C GLU A 175 9.10 7.78 26.26
N TYR A 176 8.70 7.89 24.99
CA TYR A 176 9.10 9.03 24.13
C TYR A 176 8.12 10.21 24.16
N GLN A 177 6.88 10.00 24.59
CA GLN A 177 5.87 11.04 24.84
C GLN A 177 5.78 12.11 23.72
N ASP A 178 6.12 13.36 24.03
CA ASP A 178 5.89 14.48 23.14
C ASP A 178 6.76 14.45 21.88
N ARG A 179 7.83 13.64 21.84
CA ARG A 179 8.72 13.49 20.68
C ARG A 179 8.15 12.60 19.57
N ILE A 180 7.11 11.83 19.86
CA ILE A 180 6.54 10.86 18.94
C ILE A 180 5.95 11.59 17.73
N ASN A 181 6.48 11.31 16.54
CA ASN A 181 5.93 11.80 15.28
C ASN A 181 4.96 10.76 14.71
N TYR A 182 5.46 9.61 14.25
CA TYR A 182 4.62 8.61 13.59
C TYR A 182 5.08 7.18 13.82
N VAL A 183 4.16 6.26 13.60
CA VAL A 183 4.40 4.81 13.51
C VAL A 183 4.31 4.42 12.04
N ALA A 184 5.26 3.65 11.53
CA ALA A 184 5.27 3.11 10.18
C ALA A 184 5.30 1.58 10.23
N VAL A 185 4.39 0.93 9.52
CA VAL A 185 4.25 -0.54 9.54
C VAL A 185 3.77 -1.08 8.19
N THR A 186 4.30 -2.22 7.77
CA THR A 186 3.75 -2.95 6.63
C THR A 186 2.41 -3.58 6.96
N GLY A 187 1.41 -3.44 6.09
CA GLY A 187 0.13 -4.10 6.29
C GLY A 187 0.24 -5.62 6.16
N VAL A 188 1.07 -6.10 5.22
CA VAL A 188 1.37 -7.53 5.00
C VAL A 188 2.85 -7.69 4.67
N SER A 189 3.57 -8.50 5.45
CA SER A 189 4.98 -8.75 5.19
C SER A 189 5.20 -9.41 3.83
N ASN A 190 6.12 -8.87 3.04
CA ASN A 190 6.51 -9.46 1.75
C ASN A 190 7.37 -10.73 1.90
N VAL A 191 7.87 -11.03 3.10
CA VAL A 191 8.71 -12.20 3.37
C VAL A 191 7.90 -13.30 4.03
N THR A 192 7.17 -12.97 5.11
CA THR A 192 6.47 -13.97 5.92
C THR A 192 4.99 -14.13 5.55
N GLY A 193 4.42 -13.15 4.83
CA GLY A 193 2.97 -13.10 4.56
C GLY A 193 2.12 -12.76 5.78
N ILE A 194 2.74 -12.42 6.92
CA ILE A 194 2.03 -12.05 8.14
C ILE A 194 1.28 -10.74 7.93
N ILE A 195 0.02 -10.72 8.35
CA ILE A 195 -0.88 -9.57 8.30
C ILE A 195 -0.78 -8.84 9.63
N ASN A 196 -0.40 -7.57 9.62
CA ASN A 196 -0.40 -6.75 10.84
C ASN A 196 -1.80 -6.24 11.18
N PRO A 197 -2.16 -6.12 12.47
CA PRO A 197 -3.43 -5.54 12.89
C PRO A 197 -3.39 -4.01 12.76
N VAL A 198 -3.39 -3.50 11.53
CA VAL A 198 -3.11 -2.09 11.23
C VAL A 198 -4.06 -1.10 11.92
N ASN A 199 -5.33 -1.48 12.13
CA ASN A 199 -6.29 -0.62 12.83
C ASN A 199 -6.04 -0.57 14.34
N ASP A 200 -5.59 -1.68 14.96
CA ASP A 200 -5.22 -1.70 16.37
C ASP A 200 -3.93 -0.89 16.60
N ILE A 201 -2.98 -0.98 15.66
CA ILE A 201 -1.76 -0.16 15.66
C ILE A 201 -2.12 1.32 15.51
N ALA A 202 -3.03 1.67 14.58
CA ALA A 202 -3.50 3.04 14.39
C ALA A 202 -4.12 3.60 15.66
N LYS A 203 -5.04 2.85 16.27
CA LYS A 203 -5.69 3.24 17.53
C LYS A 203 -4.67 3.47 18.65
N LEU A 204 -3.69 2.58 18.78
CA LEU A 204 -2.63 2.73 19.75
C LEU A 204 -1.74 3.94 19.44
N ALA A 205 -1.37 4.16 18.18
CA ALA A 205 -0.58 5.32 17.75
C ALA A 205 -1.31 6.65 18.07
N HIS A 206 -2.58 6.75 17.72
CA HIS A 206 -3.40 7.94 17.95
C HIS A 206 -3.62 8.25 19.43
N LYS A 207 -3.76 7.22 20.27
CA LYS A 207 -3.81 7.38 21.74
C LYS A 207 -2.62 8.18 22.30
N TYR A 208 -1.45 8.10 21.65
CA TYR A 208 -0.24 8.83 22.03
C TYR A 208 0.10 10.00 21.07
N GLY A 209 -0.85 10.42 20.24
CA GLY A 209 -0.70 11.57 19.33
C GLY A 209 0.24 11.32 18.14
N ALA A 210 0.56 10.07 17.84
CA ALA A 210 1.35 9.68 16.68
C ALA A 210 0.47 9.58 15.43
N LEU A 211 1.01 9.90 14.24
CA LEU A 211 0.34 9.51 12.98
C LEU A 211 0.69 8.05 12.65
N ILE A 212 -0.11 7.40 11.82
CA ILE A 212 0.12 6.05 11.29
C ILE A 212 0.38 6.07 9.78
N LEU A 213 1.46 5.40 9.37
CA LEU A 213 1.83 5.15 7.98
C LEU A 213 1.81 3.65 7.70
N ILE A 214 1.03 3.24 6.70
CA ILE A 214 0.95 1.85 6.27
C ILE A 214 1.68 1.68 4.93
N ASP A 215 2.69 0.81 4.90
CA ASP A 215 3.17 0.20 3.65
C ASP A 215 2.20 -0.90 3.23
N GLY A 216 1.32 -0.53 2.31
CA GLY A 216 0.27 -1.34 1.76
C GLY A 216 0.66 -2.11 0.50
N ALA A 217 1.95 -2.17 0.12
CA ALA A 217 2.37 -2.72 -1.16
C ALA A 217 1.91 -4.17 -1.40
N GLN A 218 1.85 -5.00 -0.35
CA GLN A 218 1.26 -6.34 -0.41
C GLN A 218 -0.21 -6.33 0.00
N MET A 219 -0.57 -5.54 1.03
CA MET A 219 -1.95 -5.50 1.54
C MET A 219 -2.97 -5.15 0.46
N ALA A 220 -2.64 -4.18 -0.41
CA ALA A 220 -3.50 -3.74 -1.51
C ALA A 220 -3.77 -4.81 -2.56
N ALA A 221 -2.93 -5.83 -2.67
CA ALA A 221 -3.13 -6.93 -3.60
C ALA A 221 -4.00 -8.05 -3.04
N HIS A 222 -3.99 -8.22 -1.70
CA HIS A 222 -4.45 -9.47 -1.08
C HIS A 222 -5.63 -9.30 -0.12
N LEU A 223 -5.89 -8.10 0.38
CA LEU A 223 -6.88 -7.87 1.44
C LEU A 223 -7.81 -6.69 1.13
N PRO A 224 -9.08 -6.75 1.56
CA PRO A 224 -9.92 -5.56 1.64
C PRO A 224 -9.30 -4.53 2.58
N ILE A 225 -9.35 -3.26 2.19
CA ILE A 225 -8.79 -2.16 2.97
C ILE A 225 -9.89 -1.17 3.32
N GLN A 226 -9.78 -0.58 4.51
CA GLN A 226 -10.61 0.52 4.96
C GLN A 226 -9.75 1.56 5.68
N LEU A 227 -9.51 2.69 5.02
CA LEU A 227 -8.73 3.80 5.57
C LEU A 227 -9.52 4.62 6.59
N SER A 228 -10.81 4.83 6.35
CA SER A 228 -11.66 5.65 7.21
C SER A 228 -13.10 5.15 7.29
N GLY A 229 -13.94 5.87 8.03
CA GLY A 229 -15.34 5.47 8.27
C GLY A 229 -15.46 4.28 9.22
N HIS A 230 -14.46 4.06 10.08
CA HIS A 230 -14.56 3.12 11.20
C HIS A 230 -15.50 3.68 12.28
N ASP A 231 -16.14 2.80 13.05
CA ASP A 231 -16.99 3.20 14.18
C ASP A 231 -16.19 3.98 15.24
N ASP A 232 -14.90 3.61 15.39
CA ASP A 232 -13.92 4.32 16.20
C ASP A 232 -12.96 5.09 15.27
N PRO A 233 -13.02 6.43 15.23
CA PRO A 233 -12.14 7.23 14.38
C PRO A 233 -10.65 7.05 14.67
N ASP A 234 -10.28 6.61 15.87
CA ASP A 234 -8.87 6.33 16.21
C ASP A 234 -8.35 5.10 15.42
N CYS A 235 -9.21 4.29 14.81
CA CYS A 235 -8.81 3.20 13.93
C CYS A 235 -8.52 3.65 12.48
N ASN A 236 -8.77 4.92 12.14
CA ASN A 236 -8.50 5.45 10.81
C ASN A 236 -6.99 5.44 10.50
N ILE A 237 -6.63 5.45 9.22
CA ILE A 237 -5.23 5.39 8.78
C ILE A 237 -4.84 6.75 8.20
N ASP A 238 -3.79 7.40 8.66
CA ASP A 238 -3.42 8.74 8.15
C ASP A 238 -2.77 8.70 6.77
N ALA A 239 -1.92 7.70 6.52
CA ALA A 239 -1.27 7.52 5.23
C ALA A 239 -1.17 6.05 4.85
N PHE A 240 -1.52 5.76 3.60
CA PHE A 240 -1.43 4.42 3.01
C PHE A 240 -0.70 4.52 1.68
N VAL A 241 0.35 3.72 1.50
CA VAL A 241 1.20 3.76 0.30
C VAL A 241 1.27 2.39 -0.32
N PHE A 242 1.04 2.28 -1.64
CA PHE A 242 1.15 1.03 -2.37
C PHE A 242 1.65 1.24 -3.80
N SER A 243 1.97 0.12 -4.48
CA SER A 243 2.49 0.11 -5.85
C SER A 243 1.50 -0.53 -6.81
N GLY A 244 1.07 0.19 -7.84
CA GLY A 244 0.11 -0.33 -8.83
C GLY A 244 0.57 -1.58 -9.58
N HIS A 245 1.88 -1.76 -9.77
CA HIS A 245 2.42 -2.95 -10.45
C HIS A 245 2.31 -4.26 -9.63
N LYS A 246 1.72 -4.21 -8.43
CA LYS A 246 1.45 -5.36 -7.57
C LYS A 246 -0.04 -5.63 -7.37
N THR A 247 -0.95 -4.80 -7.90
CA THR A 247 -2.37 -4.77 -7.52
C THR A 247 -3.31 -5.22 -8.63
N TYR A 248 -2.96 -6.31 -9.34
CA TYR A 248 -3.83 -6.97 -10.29
C TYR A 248 -4.24 -8.35 -9.81
#